data_AF-A0A5C1QQA8-F1
#
_entry.id   AF-A0A5C1QQA8-F1
#
_cell.length_a   1.000
_cell.length_b   1.000
_cell.length_c   1.000
_cell.angle_alpha   90.00
_cell.angle_beta   90.00
_cell.angle_gamma   90.00
#
_symmetry.space_group_name_H-M   'P 1'
#
loop_
_entity.id
_entity.type
_entity.pdbx_description
1 polymer ?
#
loop_
_entity_poly.entity_id
_entity_poly.type
_entity_poly.pdbx_seq_one_letter_code
_entity_poly.pdbx_strand_id
1 'polypeptide(L)'
;MNNIRIKQDLHIHTTYSFGDSAVVPQQTVQLIENLNHAELRGISDHFGYLKGDVFQKYKADLHQHGFYCGCEVNDSIDVLEAVNYSFDYFIYHCRDKASEYKGAERLVETGKPVIISHPIAIGADLDKVPTDCYIEVNNRYIWKAENYKAFYTPHLSRFRFVIGSDAHQPNWLNQTVARYAAAQMGIEETMVFSAPFQSQTKSL
;
A
#
# COMPACT_ATOMS: atom_id res chain seq x y z
N MET A 1 16.10 -20.14 -14.24
CA MET A 1 16.06 -18.68 -14.48
C MET A 1 15.98 -18.02 -13.13
N ASN A 2 16.86 -17.07 -12.81
CA ASN A 2 16.72 -16.29 -11.58
C ASN A 2 15.46 -15.44 -11.75
N ASN A 3 14.39 -15.75 -11.01
CA ASN A 3 13.23 -14.87 -10.92
C ASN A 3 13.72 -13.57 -10.27
N ILE A 4 13.87 -12.51 -11.07
CA ILE A 4 14.11 -11.18 -10.54
C ILE A 4 12.82 -10.75 -9.86
N ARG A 5 12.78 -10.84 -8.54
CA ARG A 5 11.68 -10.30 -7.73
C ARG A 5 11.88 -8.81 -7.55
N ILE A 6 10.78 -8.08 -7.50
CA ILE A 6 10.81 -6.68 -7.07
C ILE A 6 11.06 -6.61 -5.56
N LYS A 7 11.60 -5.48 -5.08
CA LYS A 7 12.02 -5.34 -3.68
C LYS A 7 10.86 -5.50 -2.69
N GLN A 8 9.79 -4.74 -2.89
CA GLN A 8 8.58 -4.84 -2.09
C GLN A 8 7.33 -4.51 -2.90
N ASP A 9 6.19 -4.98 -2.40
CA ASP A 9 4.87 -4.53 -2.82
C ASP A 9 3.93 -4.60 -1.63
N LEU A 10 3.42 -3.44 -1.22
CA LEU A 10 2.60 -3.26 -0.01
C LEU A 10 1.20 -2.74 -0.35
N HIS A 11 0.88 -2.56 -1.62
CA HIS A 11 -0.43 -2.10 -2.04
C HIS A 11 -1.04 -3.12 -2.99
N ILE A 12 -1.65 -4.16 -2.40
CA ILE A 12 -2.27 -5.28 -3.11
C ILE A 12 -3.63 -5.52 -2.47
N HIS A 13 -4.64 -5.68 -3.33
CA HIS A 13 -6.00 -6.03 -2.94
C HIS A 13 -6.26 -7.49 -3.27
N THR A 14 -7.12 -8.13 -2.47
CA THR A 14 -7.52 -9.53 -2.64
C THR A 14 -9.03 -9.68 -2.62
N THR A 15 -9.49 -10.92 -2.70
CA THR A 15 -10.89 -11.30 -2.46
C THR A 15 -11.44 -10.89 -1.08
N TYR A 16 -10.64 -10.38 -0.14
CA TYR A 16 -11.16 -9.75 1.08
C TYR A 16 -11.84 -8.40 0.79
N SER A 17 -11.45 -7.68 -0.26
CA SER A 17 -12.18 -6.53 -0.80
C SER A 17 -13.36 -6.97 -1.68
N PHE A 18 -14.25 -7.81 -1.14
CA PHE A 18 -15.26 -8.55 -1.90
C PHE A 18 -16.28 -7.68 -2.67
N GLY A 19 -16.44 -6.41 -2.31
CA GLY A 19 -17.32 -5.46 -3.01
C GLY A 19 -16.61 -4.61 -4.07
N ASP A 20 -15.29 -4.72 -4.19
CA ASP A 20 -14.52 -4.02 -5.21
C ASP A 20 -14.62 -4.75 -6.56
N SER A 21 -15.31 -4.11 -7.52
CA SER A 21 -15.53 -4.66 -8.86
C SER A 21 -14.25 -4.89 -9.67
N ALA A 22 -13.11 -4.28 -9.30
CA ALA A 22 -11.84 -4.52 -9.97
C ALA A 22 -11.13 -5.78 -9.46
N VAL A 23 -11.48 -6.27 -8.26
CA VAL A 23 -10.96 -7.52 -7.70
C VAL A 23 -11.59 -8.71 -8.40
N VAL A 24 -10.75 -9.54 -9.02
CA VAL A 24 -11.20 -10.80 -9.63
C VAL A 24 -11.15 -11.95 -8.64
N PRO A 25 -12.01 -12.98 -8.75
CA PRO A 25 -12.02 -14.12 -7.82
C PRO A 25 -10.69 -14.87 -7.70
N GLN A 26 -9.81 -14.76 -8.70
CA GLN A 26 -8.49 -15.37 -8.71
C GLN A 26 -7.49 -14.63 -7.83
N GLN A 27 -7.72 -13.36 -7.48
CA GLN A 27 -6.82 -12.53 -6.67
C GLN A 27 -6.91 -12.93 -5.19
N THR A 28 -6.55 -14.17 -4.89
CA THR A 28 -6.55 -14.72 -3.53
C THR A 28 -5.18 -14.55 -2.87
N VAL A 29 -5.16 -14.55 -1.54
CA VAL A 29 -3.92 -14.55 -0.73
C VAL A 29 -2.98 -15.68 -1.16
N GLN A 30 -3.52 -16.89 -1.33
CA GLN A 30 -2.77 -18.07 -1.74
C GLN A 30 -2.15 -17.95 -3.14
N LEU A 31 -2.85 -17.33 -4.11
CA LEU A 31 -2.28 -17.12 -5.44
C LEU A 31 -1.11 -16.15 -5.37
N ILE A 32 -1.27 -15.03 -4.66
CA ILE A 32 -0.20 -14.03 -4.50
C ILE A 32 1.01 -14.63 -3.78
N GLU A 33 0.79 -15.53 -2.82
CA GLU A 33 1.87 -16.26 -2.15
C GLU A 33 2.68 -17.05 -3.17
N ASN A 34 1.99 -17.85 -3.99
CA ASN A 34 2.58 -18.75 -4.99
C ASN A 34 3.29 -18.00 -6.13
N LEU A 35 2.78 -16.83 -6.53
CA LEU A 35 3.43 -16.00 -7.55
C LEU A 35 4.75 -15.41 -7.07
N ASN A 36 4.89 -15.14 -5.76
CA ASN A 36 6.13 -14.69 -5.13
C ASN A 36 6.83 -13.57 -5.91
N HIS A 37 6.05 -12.55 -6.32
CA HIS A 37 6.49 -11.50 -7.24
C HIS A 37 7.45 -10.49 -6.58
N ALA A 38 7.32 -10.29 -5.27
CA ALA A 38 8.16 -9.39 -4.49
C ALA A 38 8.83 -10.10 -3.31
N GLU A 39 9.99 -9.60 -2.87
CA GLU A 39 10.71 -10.15 -1.71
C GLU A 39 9.96 -9.86 -0.40
N LEU A 40 9.52 -8.61 -0.22
CA LEU A 40 8.68 -8.17 0.88
C LEU A 40 7.26 -7.90 0.36
N ARG A 41 6.26 -8.55 0.94
CA ARG A 41 4.88 -8.43 0.48
C ARG A 41 3.95 -8.06 1.62
N GLY A 42 3.05 -7.15 1.35
CA GLY A 42 1.94 -6.79 2.21
C GLY A 42 0.66 -6.76 1.40
N ILE A 43 -0.45 -7.08 2.06
CA ILE A 43 -1.78 -6.99 1.49
C ILE A 43 -2.53 -5.89 2.26
N SER A 44 -3.27 -5.07 1.54
CA SER A 44 -3.87 -3.84 2.05
C SER A 44 -5.27 -3.63 1.49
N ASP A 45 -6.13 -4.63 1.69
CA ASP A 45 -7.54 -4.57 1.29
C ASP A 45 -8.28 -3.36 1.91
N HIS A 46 -9.37 -2.93 1.26
CA HIS A 46 -10.17 -1.78 1.70
C HIS A 46 -10.74 -1.98 3.10
N PHE A 47 -10.46 -1.05 4.01
CA PHE A 47 -10.87 -1.11 5.42
C PHE A 47 -12.37 -1.36 5.61
N GLY A 48 -13.22 -0.83 4.71
CA GLY A 48 -14.67 -1.01 4.74
C GLY A 48 -15.12 -2.48 4.78
N TYR A 49 -14.31 -3.41 4.28
CA TYR A 49 -14.59 -4.85 4.26
C TYR A 49 -13.90 -5.65 5.38
N LEU A 50 -13.06 -5.00 6.19
CA LEU A 50 -12.16 -5.65 7.14
C LEU A 50 -12.58 -5.42 8.61
N LYS A 51 -13.86 -5.18 8.88
CA LYS A 51 -14.35 -4.83 10.23
C LYS A 51 -14.81 -6.07 11.01
N GLY A 52 -14.78 -5.99 12.35
CA GLY A 52 -15.25 -7.06 13.24
C GLY A 52 -14.49 -8.38 13.08
N ASP A 53 -15.21 -9.50 13.04
CA ASP A 53 -14.62 -10.84 12.95
C ASP A 53 -13.84 -11.07 11.64
N VAL A 54 -14.17 -10.33 10.58
CA VAL A 54 -13.46 -10.42 9.29
C VAL A 54 -12.00 -9.99 9.44
N PHE A 55 -11.72 -8.98 10.28
CA PHE A 55 -10.35 -8.55 10.55
C PHE A 55 -9.47 -9.69 11.08
N GLN A 56 -9.99 -10.45 12.05
CA GLN A 56 -9.21 -11.51 12.70
C GLN A 56 -8.89 -12.62 11.69
N LYS A 57 -9.86 -12.98 10.85
CA LYS A 57 -9.66 -13.93 9.77
C LYS A 57 -8.64 -13.41 8.76
N TYR A 58 -8.80 -12.17 8.30
CA TYR A 58 -7.89 -11.51 7.35
C TYR A 58 -6.46 -11.50 7.88
N LYS A 59 -6.24 -11.00 9.10
CA LYS A 59 -4.91 -10.93 9.71
C LYS A 59 -4.27 -12.31 9.87
N ALA A 60 -5.01 -13.29 10.38
CA ALA A 60 -4.50 -14.65 10.56
C ALA A 60 -4.09 -15.27 9.21
N ASP A 61 -4.93 -15.11 8.19
CA ASP A 61 -4.70 -15.63 6.84
C ASP A 61 -3.44 -15.00 6.21
N LEU A 62 -3.31 -13.67 6.26
CA LEU A 62 -2.13 -12.98 5.75
C LEU A 62 -0.83 -13.40 6.46
N HIS A 63 -0.85 -13.44 7.78
CA HIS A 63 0.33 -13.80 8.57
C HIS A 63 0.73 -15.26 8.36
N GLN A 64 -0.24 -16.17 8.18
CA GLN A 64 0.02 -17.57 7.85
C GLN A 64 0.75 -17.71 6.51
N HIS A 65 0.42 -16.86 5.53
CA HIS A 65 1.01 -16.87 4.18
C HIS A 65 2.23 -15.93 4.04
N GLY A 66 2.77 -15.43 5.16
CA GLY A 66 4.01 -14.64 5.14
C GLY A 66 3.85 -13.21 4.61
N PHE A 67 2.68 -12.60 4.79
CA PHE A 67 2.41 -11.21 4.40
C PHE A 67 2.34 -10.27 5.60
N TYR A 68 2.76 -9.02 5.42
CA TYR A 68 2.35 -7.93 6.31
C TYR A 68 0.86 -7.63 6.13
N CYS A 69 0.14 -7.45 7.24
CA CYS A 69 -1.29 -7.15 7.29
C CYS A 69 -1.53 -5.65 7.30
N GLY A 70 -1.75 -5.06 6.13
CA GLY A 70 -2.15 -3.65 6.00
C GLY A 70 -3.64 -3.49 5.71
N CYS A 71 -4.08 -2.24 5.61
CA CYS A 71 -5.39 -1.89 5.06
C CYS A 71 -5.31 -0.57 4.30
N GLU A 72 -6.18 -0.43 3.30
CA GLU A 72 -6.43 0.84 2.64
C GLU A 72 -7.60 1.56 3.30
N VAL A 73 -7.32 2.74 3.85
CA VAL A 73 -8.31 3.60 4.50
C VAL A 73 -8.71 4.69 3.51
N ASN A 74 -10.01 4.75 3.21
CA ASN A 74 -10.52 5.57 2.11
C ASN A 74 -10.71 7.05 2.46
N ASP A 75 -10.97 7.36 3.73
CA ASP A 75 -11.22 8.72 4.19
C ASP A 75 -10.94 8.89 5.69
N SER A 76 -10.93 10.16 6.10
CA SER A 76 -10.71 10.56 7.49
C SER A 76 -11.78 10.09 8.49
N ILE A 77 -12.98 9.71 8.04
CA ILE A 77 -14.04 9.19 8.92
C ILE A 77 -13.67 7.76 9.33
N ASP A 78 -13.26 6.94 8.35
CA ASP A 78 -12.83 5.56 8.59
C ASP A 78 -11.56 5.48 9.44
N VAL A 79 -10.67 6.48 9.38
CA VAL A 79 -9.47 6.55 10.25
C VAL A 79 -9.83 6.42 11.74
N LEU A 80 -10.95 7.00 12.18
CA LEU A 80 -11.37 6.98 13.58
C LEU A 80 -11.54 5.55 14.11
N GLU A 81 -11.99 4.65 13.24
CA GLU A 81 -12.19 3.24 13.57
C GLU A 81 -10.95 2.41 13.25
N ALA A 82 -10.30 2.64 12.10
CA ALA A 82 -9.17 1.85 11.60
C ALA A 82 -7.99 1.81 12.58
N VAL A 83 -7.73 2.90 13.32
CA VAL A 83 -6.64 2.95 14.31
C VAL A 83 -6.82 1.97 15.48
N ASN A 84 -8.03 1.47 15.72
CA ASN A 84 -8.32 0.51 16.78
C ASN A 84 -7.96 -0.94 16.38
N TYR A 85 -7.64 -1.17 15.11
CA TYR A 85 -7.27 -2.47 14.59
C TYR A 85 -5.75 -2.65 14.57
N SER A 86 -5.30 -3.89 14.79
CA SER A 86 -3.87 -4.22 14.87
C SER A 86 -3.23 -4.51 13.51
N PHE A 87 -3.48 -3.65 12.51
CA PHE A 87 -2.75 -3.67 11.23
C PHE A 87 -1.25 -3.39 11.45
N ASP A 88 -0.40 -3.88 10.55
CA ASP A 88 1.05 -3.68 10.56
C ASP A 88 1.45 -2.35 9.88
N TYR A 89 0.65 -1.85 8.93
CA TYR A 89 0.82 -0.57 8.24
C TYR A 89 -0.52 -0.09 7.66
N PHE A 90 -0.56 1.16 7.19
CA PHE A 90 -1.73 1.76 6.54
C PHE A 90 -1.39 2.25 5.13
N ILE A 91 -2.30 2.00 4.19
CA ILE A 91 -2.45 2.74 2.94
C ILE A 91 -3.56 3.78 3.16
N TYR A 92 -3.39 5.01 2.69
CA TYR A 92 -4.36 6.07 2.95
C TYR A 92 -4.60 7.02 1.77
N HIS A 93 -5.88 7.23 1.44
CA HIS A 93 -6.32 8.22 0.47
C HIS A 93 -6.38 9.63 1.06
N CYS A 94 -5.25 10.34 1.03
CA CYS A 94 -5.19 11.73 1.48
C CYS A 94 -5.54 12.72 0.34
N ARG A 95 -6.81 13.15 0.25
CA ARG A 95 -7.25 14.20 -0.71
C ARG A 95 -6.91 15.60 -0.17
N ASP A 96 -6.88 16.63 -1.02
CA ASP A 96 -6.69 18.02 -0.56
C ASP A 96 -7.91 18.55 0.22
N LYS A 97 -8.01 18.12 1.49
CA LYS A 97 -8.97 18.58 2.48
C LYS A 97 -8.32 18.53 3.85
N ALA A 98 -8.61 19.54 4.69
CA ALA A 98 -8.09 19.63 6.06
C ALA A 98 -8.39 18.38 6.91
N SER A 99 -9.54 17.73 6.70
CA SER A 99 -9.90 16.50 7.41
C SER A 99 -8.99 15.33 7.05
N GLU A 100 -8.59 15.22 5.78
CA GLU A 100 -7.73 14.13 5.31
C GLU A 100 -6.29 14.29 5.81
N TYR A 101 -5.77 15.51 5.89
CA TYR A 101 -4.45 15.74 6.50
C TYR A 101 -4.43 15.34 7.98
N LYS A 102 -5.48 15.71 8.73
CA LYS A 102 -5.65 15.26 10.12
C LYS A 102 -5.83 13.75 10.24
N GLY A 103 -6.47 13.12 9.25
CA GLY A 103 -6.56 11.66 9.15
C GLY A 103 -5.17 11.02 9.02
N ALA A 104 -4.32 11.56 8.15
CA ALA A 104 -2.94 11.11 7.99
C ALA A 104 -2.11 11.29 9.27
N GLU A 105 -2.22 12.44 9.94
CA GLU A 105 -1.55 12.70 11.24
C GLU A 105 -1.96 11.65 12.28
N ARG A 106 -3.26 11.38 12.40
CA ARG A 106 -3.78 10.39 13.35
C ARG A 106 -3.33 8.96 13.05
N LEU A 107 -3.19 8.59 11.77
CA LEU A 107 -2.60 7.30 11.41
C LEU A 107 -1.12 7.25 11.79
N VAL A 108 -0.36 8.33 11.58
CA VAL A 108 1.05 8.43 11.98
C VAL A 108 1.22 8.31 13.50
N GLU A 109 0.33 8.91 14.29
CA GLU A 109 0.33 8.83 15.76
C GLU A 109 0.23 7.40 16.31
N THR A 110 -0.24 6.43 15.50
CA THR A 110 -0.23 5.01 15.89
C THR A 110 1.18 4.41 15.97
N GLY A 111 2.19 5.12 15.45
CA GLY A 111 3.57 4.65 15.33
C GLY A 111 3.79 3.64 14.20
N LYS A 112 2.76 3.36 13.39
CA LYS A 112 2.82 2.43 12.26
C LYS A 112 3.18 3.16 10.96
N PRO A 113 3.80 2.50 9.98
CA PRO A 113 4.02 3.09 8.66
C PRO A 113 2.69 3.50 8.01
N VAL A 114 2.67 4.70 7.43
CA VAL A 114 1.54 5.24 6.67
C VAL A 114 2.01 5.59 5.27
N ILE A 115 1.41 4.99 4.25
CA ILE A 115 1.69 5.25 2.84
C ILE A 115 0.50 6.02 2.26
N ILE A 116 0.75 7.20 1.71
CA ILE A 116 -0.27 7.95 0.96
C ILE A 116 -0.39 7.31 -0.43
N SER A 117 -1.52 6.64 -0.70
CA SER A 117 -1.74 5.94 -1.98
C SER A 117 -2.03 6.89 -3.12
N HIS A 118 -1.39 6.60 -4.26
CA HIS A 118 -1.55 7.27 -5.56
C HIS A 118 -1.97 8.76 -5.46
N PRO A 119 -1.18 9.60 -4.76
CA PRO A 119 -1.56 10.95 -4.35
C PRO A 119 -1.95 11.84 -5.52
N ILE A 120 -1.31 11.66 -6.67
CA ILE A 120 -1.63 12.41 -7.89
C ILE A 120 -3.02 12.09 -8.45
N ALA A 121 -3.49 10.85 -8.30
CA ALA A 121 -4.78 10.40 -8.81
C ALA A 121 -5.94 10.86 -7.91
N ILE A 122 -5.69 10.97 -6.61
CA ILE A 122 -6.68 11.43 -5.63
C ILE A 122 -6.65 12.96 -5.39
N GLY A 123 -5.69 13.67 -6.00
CA GLY A 123 -5.56 15.11 -5.87
C GLY A 123 -5.05 15.55 -4.50
N ALA A 124 -4.06 14.84 -3.95
CA ALA A 124 -3.37 15.26 -2.74
C ALA A 124 -2.49 16.48 -3.01
N ASP A 125 -2.50 17.47 -2.11
CA ASP A 125 -1.44 18.47 -2.03
C ASP A 125 -0.36 17.98 -1.03
N LEU A 126 0.81 17.59 -1.57
CA LEU A 126 1.92 17.03 -0.80
C LEU A 126 2.57 18.04 0.15
N ASP A 127 2.37 19.34 -0.05
CA ASP A 127 2.91 20.34 0.86
C ASP A 127 2.22 20.30 2.24
N LYS A 128 1.01 19.76 2.29
CA LYS A 128 0.20 19.63 3.51
C LYS A 128 0.26 18.23 4.14
N VAL A 129 0.86 17.24 3.46
CA VAL A 129 0.98 15.87 3.98
C VAL A 129 2.04 15.80 5.10
N PRO A 130 1.78 15.08 6.22
CA PRO A 130 2.78 14.86 7.27
C PRO A 130 4.04 14.17 6.74
N THR A 131 5.23 14.68 7.10
CA THR A 131 6.52 14.20 6.56
C THR A 131 6.89 12.78 6.99
N ASP A 132 6.27 12.28 8.06
CA ASP A 132 6.49 10.91 8.54
C ASP A 132 5.84 9.86 7.62
N CYS A 133 4.88 10.27 6.78
CA CYS A 133 4.29 9.41 5.78
C CYS A 133 5.29 9.05 4.66
N TYR A 134 5.06 7.89 4.06
CA TYR A 134 5.65 7.51 2.78
C TYR A 134 4.74 7.96 1.65
N ILE A 135 5.32 8.31 0.52
CA ILE A 135 4.59 8.72 -0.68
C ILE A 135 4.67 7.62 -1.73
N GLU A 136 3.51 7.14 -2.20
CA GLU A 136 3.46 6.10 -3.21
C GLU A 136 3.66 6.65 -4.63
N VAL A 137 4.54 5.99 -5.39
CA VAL A 137 4.57 6.02 -6.85
C VAL A 137 3.82 4.79 -7.35
N ASN A 138 2.56 4.98 -7.71
CA ASN A 138 1.61 3.89 -7.93
C ASN A 138 1.57 3.39 -9.37
N ASN A 139 1.74 2.08 -9.56
CA ASN A 139 1.75 1.41 -10.87
C ASN A 139 0.38 1.20 -11.49
N ARG A 140 -0.69 1.85 -11.04
CA ARG A 140 -1.97 1.88 -11.75
C ARG A 140 -2.32 3.25 -12.31
N TYR A 141 -1.73 4.30 -11.72
CA TYR A 141 -2.14 5.67 -11.97
C TYR A 141 -1.02 6.58 -12.48
N ILE A 142 0.25 6.23 -12.28
CA ILE A 142 1.37 7.12 -12.61
C ILE A 142 1.40 7.60 -14.08
N TRP A 143 0.98 6.75 -15.03
CA TRP A 143 0.91 7.10 -16.46
C TRP A 143 -0.34 7.89 -16.86
N LYS A 144 -1.36 7.92 -16.01
CA LYS A 144 -2.59 8.69 -16.27
C LYS A 144 -2.40 10.16 -15.90
N ALA A 145 -1.41 10.45 -15.06
CA ALA A 145 -1.08 11.81 -14.71
C ALA A 145 -0.38 12.53 -15.88
N GLU A 146 -0.94 13.65 -16.31
CA GLU A 146 -0.40 14.46 -17.40
C GLU A 146 1.06 14.87 -17.16
N ASN A 147 1.43 15.16 -15.90
CA ASN A 147 2.79 15.55 -15.55
C ASN A 147 3.19 15.07 -14.14
N TYR A 148 3.42 13.76 -13.99
CA TYR A 148 3.90 13.21 -12.72
C TYR A 148 5.24 13.82 -12.27
N LYS A 149 6.13 14.23 -13.19
CA LYS A 149 7.42 14.84 -12.83
C LYS A 149 7.22 16.15 -12.07
N ALA A 150 6.35 17.03 -12.55
CA ALA A 150 6.06 18.30 -11.87
C ALA A 150 5.43 18.10 -10.49
N PHE A 151 4.64 17.03 -10.31
CA PHE A 151 4.01 16.72 -9.04
C PHE A 151 5.00 16.21 -7.98
N TYR A 152 5.87 15.26 -8.31
CA TYR A 152 6.74 14.61 -7.32
C TYR A 152 8.08 15.33 -7.10
N THR A 153 8.67 15.92 -8.15
CA THR A 153 10.04 16.47 -8.10
C THR A 153 10.26 17.54 -7.01
N PRO A 154 9.30 18.44 -6.73
CA PRO A 154 9.47 19.45 -5.67
C PRO A 154 9.65 18.86 -4.26
N HIS A 155 9.24 17.60 -4.04
CA HIS A 155 9.17 17.02 -2.70
C HIS A 155 10.16 15.87 -2.48
N LEU A 156 11.13 15.66 -3.39
CA LEU A 156 12.07 14.54 -3.34
C LEU A 156 12.95 14.51 -2.09
N SER A 157 13.29 15.68 -1.53
CA SER A 157 14.07 15.79 -0.29
C SER A 157 13.21 15.75 0.98
N ARG A 158 11.88 15.86 0.85
CA ARG A 158 10.95 15.95 1.97
C ARG A 158 10.40 14.58 2.38
N PHE A 159 10.21 13.68 1.42
CA PHE A 159 9.54 12.41 1.67
C PHE A 159 10.40 11.20 1.33
N ARG A 160 10.02 10.08 1.94
CA ARG A 160 10.44 8.74 1.54
C ARG A 160 9.41 8.18 0.57
N PHE A 161 9.87 7.48 -0.45
CA PHE A 161 9.00 6.99 -1.52
C PHE A 161 8.93 5.47 -1.51
N VAL A 162 7.74 4.96 -1.79
CA VAL A 162 7.48 3.53 -2.00
C VAL A 162 6.88 3.32 -3.39
N ILE A 163 7.03 2.13 -3.93
CA ILE A 163 6.45 1.76 -5.21
C ILE A 163 5.44 0.65 -4.94
N GLY A 164 4.19 0.87 -5.34
CA GLY A 164 3.08 -0.06 -5.12
C GLY A 164 2.39 -0.43 -6.43
N SER A 165 1.84 -1.64 -6.48
CA SER A 165 1.11 -2.12 -7.67
C SER A 165 -0.34 -1.64 -7.73
N ASP A 166 -1.00 -1.48 -6.58
CA ASP A 166 -2.46 -1.37 -6.47
C ASP A 166 -3.18 -2.51 -7.22
N ALA A 167 -2.61 -3.71 -7.08
CA ALA A 167 -3.05 -4.87 -7.83
C ALA A 167 -4.36 -5.44 -7.28
N HIS A 168 -5.40 -5.38 -8.10
CA HIS A 168 -6.68 -6.06 -7.87
C HIS A 168 -6.79 -7.38 -8.68
N GLN A 169 -5.82 -7.64 -9.56
CA GLN A 169 -5.80 -8.79 -10.45
C GLN A 169 -4.37 -9.34 -10.60
N PRO A 170 -4.18 -10.64 -10.94
CA PRO A 170 -2.85 -11.23 -10.94
C PRO A 170 -1.88 -10.59 -11.94
N ASN A 171 -2.38 -10.17 -13.10
CA ASN A 171 -1.61 -9.47 -14.12
C ASN A 171 -1.23 -8.03 -13.73
N TRP A 172 -1.80 -7.48 -12.65
CA TRP A 172 -1.51 -6.13 -12.16
C TRP A 172 -0.42 -6.10 -11.08
N LEU A 173 0.07 -7.26 -10.61
CA LEU A 173 1.13 -7.36 -9.59
C LEU A 173 2.50 -6.81 -10.03
N ASN A 174 2.65 -6.38 -11.28
CA ASN A 174 3.90 -5.77 -11.74
C ASN A 174 4.02 -4.31 -11.24
N GLN A 175 5.24 -3.77 -11.30
CA GLN A 175 5.54 -2.37 -10.96
C GLN A 175 6.35 -1.66 -12.05
N THR A 176 6.35 -2.20 -13.27
CA THR A 176 7.31 -1.82 -14.32
C THR A 176 7.22 -0.33 -14.68
N VAL A 177 6.00 0.20 -14.82
CA VAL A 177 5.78 1.59 -15.24
C VAL A 177 6.11 2.56 -14.12
N ALA A 178 5.70 2.25 -12.88
CA ALA A 178 6.04 3.04 -11.71
C ALA A 178 7.55 3.07 -11.44
N ARG A 179 8.26 1.94 -11.59
CA ARG A 179 9.72 1.87 -11.46
C ARG A 179 10.43 2.70 -12.53
N TYR A 180 9.95 2.65 -13.77
CA TYR A 180 10.46 3.53 -14.83
C TYR A 180 10.27 5.01 -14.48
N ALA A 181 9.07 5.41 -14.06
CA ALA A 181 8.77 6.79 -13.69
C ALA A 181 9.60 7.26 -12.48
N ALA A 182 9.74 6.41 -11.44
CA ALA A 182 10.58 6.68 -10.28
C ALA A 182 12.04 6.92 -10.68
N ALA A 183 12.61 6.06 -11.52
CA ALA A 183 13.97 6.23 -12.03
C ALA A 183 14.15 7.54 -12.82
N GLN A 184 13.15 7.94 -13.61
CA GLN A 184 13.16 9.21 -14.36
C GLN A 184 13.14 10.45 -13.46
N MET A 185 12.72 10.32 -12.21
CA MET A 185 12.70 11.40 -11.21
C MET A 185 13.87 11.31 -10.22
N GLY A 186 14.73 10.28 -10.33
CA GLY A 186 15.78 10.03 -9.35
C GLY A 186 15.25 9.56 -7.99
N ILE A 187 14.04 8.97 -7.95
CA ILE A 187 13.46 8.43 -6.73
C ILE A 187 14.11 7.07 -6.40
N GLU A 188 14.68 6.97 -5.20
CA GLU A 188 15.10 5.71 -4.62
C GLU A 188 13.99 5.14 -3.73
N GLU A 189 13.60 3.90 -4.00
CA GLU A 189 12.58 3.18 -3.21
C GLU A 189 13.09 2.91 -1.79
N THR A 190 12.30 3.33 -0.79
CA THR A 190 12.55 3.09 0.62
C THR A 190 11.85 1.80 1.07
N MET A 191 12.60 0.87 1.66
CA MET A 191 12.01 -0.32 2.28
C MET A 191 11.24 0.06 3.55
N VAL A 192 9.96 -0.31 3.63
CA VAL A 192 9.11 0.03 4.79
C VAL A 192 9.44 -0.85 5.99
N PHE A 193 9.77 -2.12 5.74
CA PHE A 193 10.20 -3.07 6.75
C PHE A 193 11.60 -3.62 6.42
N SER A 194 12.34 -4.02 7.45
CA SER A 194 13.73 -4.48 7.31
C SER A 194 13.88 -5.91 6.80
N ALA A 195 12.82 -6.71 6.82
CA ALA A 195 12.82 -8.11 6.39
C ALA A 195 11.43 -8.52 5.90
N PRO A 196 11.30 -9.59 5.09
CA PRO A 196 10.01 -10.20 4.81
C PRO A 196 9.31 -10.67 6.10
N PHE A 197 7.98 -10.66 6.11
CA PHE A 197 7.22 -11.17 7.23
C PHE A 197 7.52 -12.67 7.42
N GLN A 198 7.89 -13.05 8.64
CA GLN A 198 8.14 -14.45 8.99
C GLN A 198 6.90 -14.99 9.67
N SER A 199 6.21 -15.94 9.03
CA SER A 199 5.13 -16.66 9.71
C SER A 199 5.70 -17.37 10.94
N GLN A 200 4.97 -17.34 12.06
CA GLN A 200 5.39 -18.03 13.28
C GLN A 200 5.27 -19.57 13.19
N THR A 201 5.02 -20.13 12.00
CA THR A 201 4.81 -21.56 11.80
C THR A 201 6.02 -22.22 11.13
N LYS A 202 7.09 -22.43 11.90
CA LYS A 202 8.02 -23.55 11.71
C LYS A 202 8.54 -24.09 13.04
N SER A 203 7.77 -24.98 13.63
CA SER A 203 8.33 -26.13 14.35
C SER A 203 7.65 -27.36 13.77
N LEU A 204 8.43 -28.16 13.03
CA LEU A 204 8.09 -29.52 12.60
C LEU A 204 7.75 -30.38 13.81
#